data_AF-A0AAD1W4C2-F1
#
_entry.id   AF-A0AAD1W4C2-F1
#
_cell.length_a   1.000
_cell.length_b   1.000
_cell.length_c   1.000
_cell.angle_alpha   90.00
_cell.angle_beta   90.00
_cell.angle_gamma   90.00
#
_symmetry.space_group_name_H-M   'P 1'
#
loop_
_entity.id
_entity.type
_entity.pdbx_description
1 polymer ?
#
loop_
_entity_poly.entity_id
_entity_poly.type
_entity_poly.pdbx_seq_one_letter_code
_entity_poly.pdbx_strand_id
1 'polypeptide(L)'
;MPKMLSDTRWSCRADACQTLVHGYENKMKILFAFSTDIEEKSKTAKGLFDQMSKLETWIFAEFWNTVLQHFNSNSKTLQSVQLNLNAAVGVLKSLKDFINEQRTKCEEAGNRLTDTEEYIVEHRHLQCLSAAT
;
A
#
# COMPACT_ATOMS: atom_id res chain seq x y z
N MET A 1 19.89 19.34 -12.98
CA MET A 1 20.28 18.87 -11.64
C MET A 1 19.74 17.45 -11.43
N PRO A 2 20.55 16.50 -10.92
CA PRO A 2 20.07 15.16 -10.58
C PRO A 2 19.09 15.24 -9.40
N LYS A 3 17.93 14.56 -9.49
CA LYS A 3 16.98 14.43 -8.38
C LYS A 3 17.56 13.47 -7.32
N MET A 4 17.29 13.72 -6.04
CA MET A 4 17.75 12.82 -4.97
C MET A 4 17.01 11.47 -5.06
N LEU A 5 17.68 10.39 -4.67
CA LEU A 5 17.12 9.03 -4.69
C LEU A 5 15.87 8.90 -3.80
N SER A 6 15.84 9.61 -2.66
CA SER A 6 14.71 9.69 -1.73
C SER A 6 13.48 10.28 -2.39
N ASP A 7 13.65 11.40 -3.11
CA ASP A 7 12.58 12.07 -3.85
C ASP A 7 11.97 11.12 -4.88
N THR A 8 12.82 10.40 -5.63
CA THR A 8 12.37 9.52 -6.71
C THR A 8 11.63 8.30 -6.17
N ARG A 9 12.00 7.78 -4.99
CA ARG A 9 11.41 6.54 -4.45
C ARG A 9 9.98 6.75 -3.96
N TRP A 10 9.74 7.75 -3.12
CA TRP A 10 8.41 7.97 -2.54
C TRP A 10 7.45 8.60 -3.55
N SER A 11 7.92 9.53 -4.38
CA SER A 11 7.08 10.13 -5.42
C SER A 11 6.65 9.11 -6.46
N CYS A 12 7.57 8.29 -7.01
CA CYS A 12 7.23 7.29 -8.01
C CYS A 12 6.18 6.28 -7.51
N ARG A 13 6.29 5.85 -6.25
CA ARG A 13 5.32 4.92 -5.64
C ARG A 13 3.95 5.59 -5.44
N ALA A 14 3.94 6.83 -4.93
CA ALA A 14 2.71 7.59 -4.76
C ALA A 14 2.01 7.86 -6.11
N ASP A 15 2.77 8.29 -7.13
CA ASP A 15 2.25 8.58 -8.46
C ASP A 15 1.74 7.31 -9.16
N ALA A 16 2.42 6.18 -9.01
CA ALA A 16 1.99 4.90 -9.56
C ALA A 16 0.68 4.41 -8.93
N CYS A 17 0.57 4.43 -7.60
CA CYS A 17 -0.66 4.07 -6.91
C CYS A 17 -1.81 5.04 -7.24
N GLN A 18 -1.53 6.34 -7.31
CA GLN A 18 -2.51 7.34 -7.70
C GLN A 18 -3.03 7.09 -9.11
N THR A 19 -2.14 6.79 -10.06
CA THR A 19 -2.49 6.47 -11.44
C THR A 19 -3.30 5.18 -11.53
N LEU A 20 -2.99 4.19 -10.69
CA LEU A 20 -3.75 2.96 -10.58
C LEU A 20 -5.19 3.24 -10.15
N VAL A 21 -5.38 3.99 -9.06
CA VAL A 21 -6.69 4.32 -8.49
C VAL A 21 -7.52 5.21 -9.43
N HIS A 22 -6.96 6.31 -9.93
CA HIS A 22 -7.68 7.25 -10.80
C HIS A 22 -8.11 6.60 -12.12
N GLY A 23 -7.30 5.67 -12.64
CA GLY A 23 -7.58 4.98 -13.89
C GLY A 23 -8.22 3.61 -13.71
N TYR A 24 -8.68 3.24 -12.52
CA TYR A 24 -9.01 1.84 -12.20
C TYR A 24 -10.09 1.26 -13.13
N GLU A 25 -11.19 1.99 -13.32
CA GLU A 25 -12.28 1.59 -14.23
C GLU A 25 -11.80 1.45 -15.68
N ASN A 26 -11.03 2.42 -16.17
CA ASN A 26 -10.51 2.40 -17.54
C ASN A 26 -9.53 1.24 -17.75
N LYS A 27 -8.67 0.96 -16.76
CA LYS A 27 -7.74 -0.17 -16.78
C LYS A 27 -8.49 -1.50 -16.77
N MET A 28 -9.55 -1.62 -15.98
CA MET A 28 -10.44 -2.79 -15.97
C MET A 28 -11.07 -3.05 -17.35
N LYS A 29 -11.61 -2.01 -18.00
CA LYS A 29 -12.18 -2.12 -19.36
C LYS A 29 -11.15 -2.58 -20.39
N ILE A 30 -9.94 -2.03 -20.34
CA ILE A 30 -8.85 -2.39 -21.25
C ILE A 30 -8.40 -3.84 -21.01
N LEU A 31 -8.24 -4.24 -19.75
CA LEU A 31 -7.86 -5.62 -19.40
C LEU A 31 -8.93 -6.64 -19.81
N PHE A 32 -10.21 -6.28 -19.70
CA PHE A 32 -11.32 -7.10 -20.21
C PHE A 32 -11.28 -7.24 -21.73
N ALA A 33 -11.02 -6.15 -22.46
CA ALA A 33 -10.88 -6.21 -23.92
C ALA A 33 -9.72 -7.13 -24.32
N PHE A 34 -8.59 -7.08 -23.62
CA PHE A 34 -7.45 -7.96 -23.89
C PHE A 34 -7.64 -9.40 -23.44
N SER A 35 -8.48 -9.67 -22.44
CA SER A 35 -8.75 -11.04 -21.97
C SER A 35 -9.69 -11.83 -22.88
N THR A 36 -10.39 -11.14 -23.79
CA THR A 36 -11.27 -11.76 -24.79
C THR A 36 -10.58 -12.05 -26.12
N ASP A 37 -9.32 -11.61 -26.28
CA ASP A 37 -8.50 -11.90 -27.45
C ASP A 37 -7.93 -13.34 -27.41
N ILE A 38 -7.59 -13.90 -28.57
CA ILE A 38 -7.14 -15.29 -28.76
C ILE A 38 -5.61 -15.41 -28.60
N GLU A 39 -4.88 -14.28 -28.56
CA GLU A 39 -3.41 -14.27 -28.42
C GLU A 39 -2.90 -14.76 -27.05
N GLU A 40 -1.64 -15.22 -27.01
CA GLU A 40 -0.99 -15.71 -25.78
C GLU A 40 -0.99 -14.68 -24.63
N LYS A 41 -0.96 -13.37 -24.95
CA LYS A 41 -1.06 -12.25 -23.99
C LYS A 41 -2.42 -12.14 -23.31
N SER A 42 -3.46 -12.78 -23.85
CA SER A 42 -4.81 -12.86 -23.27
C SER A 42 -4.80 -13.53 -21.90
N LYS A 43 -3.96 -14.55 -21.68
CA LYS A 43 -3.89 -15.26 -20.39
C LYS A 43 -3.38 -14.35 -19.26
N THR A 44 -2.36 -13.54 -19.53
CA THR A 44 -1.82 -12.58 -18.56
C THR A 44 -2.80 -11.45 -18.28
N ALA A 45 -3.45 -10.91 -19.31
CA ALA A 45 -4.47 -9.87 -19.17
C ALA A 45 -5.68 -10.38 -18.36
N LYS A 46 -6.11 -11.63 -18.63
CA LYS A 46 -7.17 -12.30 -17.87
C LYS A 46 -6.81 -12.48 -16.40
N GLY A 47 -5.62 -12.99 -16.11
CA GLY A 47 -5.16 -13.14 -14.73
C GLY A 47 -5.14 -11.81 -13.97
N LEU A 48 -4.67 -10.73 -14.60
CA LEU A 48 -4.69 -9.38 -14.01
C LEU A 48 -6.11 -8.85 -13.82
N PHE A 49 -6.99 -9.02 -14.82
CA PHE A 49 -8.40 -8.65 -14.73
C PHE A 49 -9.08 -9.38 -13.56
N ASP A 50 -8.87 -10.69 -13.43
CA ASP A 50 -9.44 -11.49 -12.36
C ASP A 50 -8.96 -11.02 -10.98
N GLN A 51 -7.68 -10.64 -10.83
CA GLN A 51 -7.19 -10.04 -9.59
C GLN A 51 -7.78 -8.65 -9.34
N MET A 52 -7.85 -7.77 -10.34
CA MET A 52 -8.39 -6.42 -10.19
C MET A 52 -9.91 -6.39 -10.00
N SER A 53 -10.61 -7.45 -10.41
CA SER A 53 -12.05 -7.64 -10.18
C SER A 53 -12.38 -7.94 -8.71
N LYS A 54 -11.41 -8.41 -7.93
CA LYS A 54 -11.58 -8.68 -6.50
C LYS A 54 -11.75 -7.38 -5.74
N LEU A 55 -12.74 -7.34 -4.85
CA LEU A 55 -13.01 -6.19 -4.00
C LEU A 55 -11.80 -5.88 -3.11
N GLU A 56 -11.12 -6.91 -2.61
CA GLU A 56 -9.92 -6.77 -1.78
C GLU A 56 -8.83 -5.98 -2.51
N THR A 57 -8.64 -6.21 -3.81
CA THR A 57 -7.63 -5.52 -4.61
C THR A 57 -7.92 -4.02 -4.72
N TRP A 58 -9.18 -3.63 -4.92
CA TRP A 58 -9.59 -2.23 -4.92
C TRP A 58 -9.38 -1.58 -3.55
N ILE A 59 -9.82 -2.24 -2.47
CA ILE A 59 -9.65 -1.75 -1.10
C ILE A 59 -8.16 -1.55 -0.78
N PHE A 60 -7.30 -2.51 -1.12
CA PHE A 60 -5.87 -2.39 -0.91
C PHE A 60 -5.24 -1.30 -1.77
N ALA A 61 -5.66 -1.15 -3.03
CA ALA A 61 -5.16 -0.09 -3.90
C ALA A 61 -5.49 1.30 -3.34
N GLU A 62 -6.72 1.50 -2.87
CA GLU A 62 -7.15 2.78 -2.27
C GLU A 62 -6.46 3.06 -0.93
N PHE A 63 -6.34 2.03 -0.09
CA PHE A 63 -5.60 2.11 1.17
C PHE A 63 -4.14 2.52 0.95
N TRP A 64 -3.43 1.81 0.07
CA TRP A 64 -2.02 2.11 -0.21
C TRP A 64 -1.84 3.45 -0.91
N ASN A 65 -2.76 3.86 -1.78
CA ASN A 65 -2.77 5.19 -2.37
C ASN A 65 -2.82 6.27 -1.28
N THR A 66 -3.74 6.16 -0.32
CA THR A 66 -3.86 7.12 0.80
C THR A 66 -2.57 7.18 1.62
N VAL A 67 -2.03 6.02 2.00
CA VAL A 67 -0.79 5.94 2.79
C VAL A 67 0.38 6.56 2.03
N LEU A 68 0.61 6.16 0.77
CA LEU A 68 1.76 6.61 -0.01
C LEU A 68 1.71 8.09 -0.35
N GLN A 69 0.52 8.65 -0.60
CA GLN A 69 0.35 10.10 -0.79
C GLN A 69 0.76 10.87 0.46
N HIS A 70 0.34 10.41 1.64
CA HIS A 70 0.68 11.08 2.89
C HIS A 70 2.19 10.95 3.20
N PHE A 71 2.80 9.79 2.95
CA PHE A 71 4.25 9.62 3.05
C PHE A 71 5.03 10.52 2.09
N ASN A 72 4.61 10.61 0.82
CA ASN A 72 5.27 11.45 -0.19
C ASN A 72 5.17 12.94 0.18
N SER A 73 4.00 13.39 0.63
CA SER A 73 3.79 14.77 1.10
C SER A 73 4.72 15.11 2.27
N ASN A 74 4.75 14.27 3.30
CA ASN A 74 5.62 14.47 4.46
C ASN A 74 7.11 14.36 4.10
N SER A 75 7.50 13.47 3.18
CA SER A 75 8.87 13.36 2.68
C SER A 75 9.31 14.63 1.95
N LYS A 76 8.44 15.24 1.15
CA LYS A 76 8.73 16.53 0.49
C LYS A 76 8.88 17.66 1.50
N THR A 77 8.01 17.71 2.51
CA THR A 77 8.09 18.70 3.59
C THR A 77 9.40 18.57 4.36
N LEU A 78 9.79 17.35 4.75
CA LEU A 78 11.03 17.07 5.49
C LEU A 78 12.30 17.45 4.73
N GLN A 79 12.25 17.42 3.40
CA GLN A 79 13.38 17.78 2.53
C GLN A 79 13.41 19.28 2.19
N SER A 80 12.47 20.08 2.71
CA SER A 80 12.47 21.53 2.50
C SER A 80 13.61 22.21 3.24
N VAL A 81 14.40 23.02 2.52
CA VAL A 81 15.53 23.80 3.07
C VAL A 81 15.08 24.82 4.13
N GLN A 82 13.81 25.22 4.10
CA GLN A 82 13.24 26.20 5.03
C GLN A 82 12.67 25.57 6.31
N LEU A 83 12.70 24.23 6.42
CA LEU A 83 12.11 23.54 7.55
C LEU A 83 13.00 23.66 8.80
N ASN A 84 12.43 24.11 9.91
CA ASN A 84 13.10 24.09 11.20
C ASN A 84 12.88 22.76 11.93
N LEU A 85 13.75 22.46 12.91
CA LEU A 85 13.74 21.18 13.63
C LEU A 85 12.41 20.91 14.35
N ASN A 86 11.81 21.93 14.96
CA ASN A 86 10.53 21.77 15.67
C ASN A 86 9.39 21.39 14.71
N ALA A 87 9.37 22.01 13.52
CA ALA A 87 8.43 21.67 12.47
C ALA A 87 8.66 20.25 11.94
N ALA A 88 9.93 19.82 11.78
CA ALA A 88 10.25 18.45 11.38
C ALA A 88 9.75 17.40 12.39
N VAL A 89 9.91 17.66 13.69
CA VAL A 89 9.34 16.80 14.74
C VAL A 89 7.82 16.75 14.64
N GLY A 90 7.16 17.88 14.40
CA GLY A 90 5.71 17.94 14.19
C GLY A 90 5.24 17.10 13.00
N VAL A 91 5.94 17.19 11.87
CA VAL A 91 5.66 16.41 10.65
C VAL A 91 5.80 14.90 10.90
N LEU A 92 6.87 14.48 11.56
CA LEU A 92 7.09 13.07 11.90
C LEU A 92 6.04 12.53 12.88
N LYS A 93 5.64 13.35 13.88
CA LYS A 93 4.59 12.99 14.83
C LYS A 93 3.25 12.83 14.13
N SER A 94 2.89 13.77 13.25
CA SER A 94 1.66 13.69 12.45
C SER A 94 1.63 12.45 11.56
N LEU A 95 2.75 12.10 10.92
CA LEU A 95 2.85 10.88 10.12
C LEU A 95 2.67 9.61 10.97
N LYS A 96 3.27 9.57 12.17
CA LYS A 96 3.09 8.46 13.12
C LYS A 96 1.64 8.32 13.56
N ASP A 97 1.02 9.43 13.96
CA ASP A 97 -0.36 9.45 14.43
C ASP A 97 -1.33 9.00 13.33
N PHE A 98 -1.11 9.45 12.09
CA PHE A 98 -1.87 8.98 10.93
C PHE A 98 -1.76 7.47 10.71
N ILE A 99 -0.55 6.89 10.75
CA ILE A 99 -0.39 5.44 10.53
C ILE A 99 -1.02 4.64 11.67
N ASN A 100 -0.93 5.13 12.90
CA ASN A 100 -1.62 4.52 14.03
C ASN A 100 -3.13 4.55 13.82
N GLU A 101 -3.70 5.67 13.38
CA GLU A 101 -5.13 5.78 13.07
C GLU A 101 -5.56 4.79 11.98
N GLN A 102 -4.78 4.67 10.90
CA GLN A 102 -5.05 3.68 9.84
C GLN A 102 -5.00 2.25 10.35
N ARG A 103 -4.02 1.93 11.20
CA ARG A 103 -3.89 0.61 11.84
C ARG A 103 -5.10 0.33 12.74
N THR A 104 -5.43 1.25 13.65
CA THR A 104 -6.56 1.09 14.57
C THR A 104 -7.87 0.86 13.83
N LYS A 105 -8.15 1.63 12.75
CA LYS A 105 -9.33 1.39 11.92
C LYS A 105 -9.36 0.00 11.31
N CYS A 106 -8.21 -0.51 10.86
CA CYS A 106 -8.10 -1.85 10.30
C CYS A 106 -8.30 -2.94 11.36
N GLU A 107 -7.70 -2.77 12.54
CA GLU A 107 -7.82 -3.68 13.68
C GLU A 107 -9.26 -3.73 14.19
N GLU A 108 -9.90 -2.57 14.40
CA GLU A 108 -11.30 -2.49 14.78
C GLU A 108 -12.23 -3.15 13.75
N ALA A 109 -11.96 -2.99 12.45
CA ALA A 109 -12.71 -3.66 11.40
C ALA A 109 -12.51 -5.18 11.43
N GLY A 110 -11.27 -5.64 11.66
CA GLY A 110 -10.94 -7.06 11.82
C GLY A 110 -11.65 -7.68 13.02
N ASN A 111 -11.49 -7.08 14.21
CA ASN A 111 -12.05 -7.55 15.46
C ASN A 111 -13.58 -7.70 15.37
N ARG A 112 -14.28 -6.73 14.76
CA ARG A 112 -15.73 -6.80 14.53
C ARG A 112 -16.17 -8.00 13.69
N LEU A 113 -15.31 -8.50 12.82
CA LEU A 113 -15.62 -9.59 11.89
C LEU A 113 -15.16 -10.96 12.41
N THR A 114 -14.15 -11.02 13.28
CA THR A 114 -13.52 -12.26 13.72
C THR A 114 -13.75 -12.58 15.20
N ASP A 115 -14.33 -11.66 16.00
CA ASP A 115 -14.42 -11.76 17.47
C ASP A 115 -13.08 -12.14 18.13
N THR A 116 -11.97 -11.75 17.50
CA THR A 116 -10.61 -12.06 17.95
C THR A 116 -9.86 -10.75 18.13
N GLU A 117 -9.37 -10.47 19.34
CA GLU A 117 -8.59 -9.27 19.66
C GLU A 117 -7.08 -9.49 19.54
N GLU A 118 -6.64 -10.74 19.48
CA GLU A 118 -5.23 -11.11 19.42
C GLU A 118 -4.78 -11.49 18.01
N TYR A 119 -3.63 -10.95 17.60
CA TYR A 119 -2.95 -11.44 16.41
C TYR A 119 -2.56 -12.91 16.64
N ILE A 120 -2.95 -13.79 15.71
CA ILE A 120 -2.49 -15.19 15.73
C ILE A 120 -0.98 -15.19 15.50
N VAL A 121 -0.20 -15.30 16.58
CA VAL A 121 1.24 -15.50 16.53
C VAL A 121 1.49 -16.99 16.25
N GLU A 122 1.41 -17.41 14.99
CA GLU A 122 1.92 -18.72 14.62
C GLU A 122 3.44 -18.73 14.80
N HIS A 123 3.94 -19.30 15.90
CA HIS A 123 5.34 -19.68 16.08
C HIS A 123 5.73 -20.85 15.16
N ARG A 124 5.58 -20.68 13.84
CA ARG A 124 6.25 -21.57 12.87
C ARG A 124 7.71 -21.18 12.78
N HIS A 125 8.53 -21.58 13.76
CA HIS A 125 9.98 -21.81 13.60
C HIS A 125 10.69 -22.43 14.83
N LEU A 126 10.02 -22.70 15.95
CA LEU A 126 10.68 -23.26 17.15
C LEU A 126 10.43 -24.76 17.41
N GLN A 127 9.85 -25.52 16.48
CA GLN A 127 9.79 -26.99 16.60
C GLN A 127 11.06 -27.70 16.12
N CYS A 128 12.06 -26.99 15.60
CA CYS A 128 13.33 -27.61 15.16
C CYS A 128 14.45 -27.59 16.22
N LEU A 129 14.27 -26.95 17.39
CA LEU A 129 15.34 -26.83 18.40
C LEU A 129 15.09 -27.59 19.71
N SER A 130 13.91 -28.18 19.92
CA SER A 130 13.65 -29.04 21.09
C SER A 130 13.87 -30.54 20.83
N ALA A 131 14.41 -30.91 19.66
CA ALA A 131 14.72 -32.30 19.30
C ALA A 131 16.23 -32.60 19.31
N ALA A 132 17.06 -31.68 19.83
CA ALA A 132 18.52 -31.78 19.80
C ALA A 132 19.19 -31.60 21.18
N THR A 133 18.53 -32.01 22.26
CA THR A 133 19.10 -32.20 23.60
C THR A 133 18.53 -33.47 24.20
#